data_AF-A9GQ27-F1
#
_entry.id   AF-A9GQ27-F1
#
_cell.length_a   1.000
_cell.length_b   1.000
_cell.length_c   1.000
_cell.angle_alpha   90.00
_cell.angle_beta   90.00
_cell.angle_gamma   90.00
#
_symmetry.space_group_name_H-M   'P 1'
#
loop_
_entity.id
_entity.type
_entity.pdbx_description
1 polymer ?
#
loop_
_entity_poly.entity_id
_entity_poly.type
_entity_poly.pdbx_seq_one_letter_code
_entity_poly.pdbx_strand_id
1 'polypeptide(L)'
;MLHELQAQLDAGRQAQPHPGDVGEDRQRRLRQAPQGGEAGPPRGQQGARVEVSAPDITPPGPALVGIDVEPQYVLGFPMFVGITIGSVPPGASLMRLPLPSPAALRGAIGIRLWRPGEAEPFFEEAPTAVVDADLSAPSFRLRAGEVRRLLVEIAELLPDDLAAGEVDGVLLYGAPPHVAASGRGRLRFREPTGAERASLDELRPEVEAAGSFGRWLRRPPSDPTRLAPPADQGDPLRYPRLMKYLIHGPEELDAVDPARLRVLGGVFAPEACGLAAELQAARDPGAFAGYAQQVKAAYPGLAAWMDAIAAGQSEIAWARSHR
;
A
#
# COMPACT_ATOMS: atom_id res chain seq x y z
N MET A 1 1.47 0.71 36.46
CA MET A 1 1.43 0.20 35.08
C MET A 1 1.87 1.21 34.01
N LEU A 2 2.15 2.50 34.32
CA LEU A 2 2.75 3.45 33.36
C LEU A 2 4.27 3.69 33.54
N HIS A 3 4.85 3.28 34.67
CA HIS A 3 6.28 3.46 34.95
C HIS A 3 7.20 2.32 34.47
N GLU A 4 6.66 1.14 34.16
CA GLU A 4 7.47 -0.02 33.74
C GLU A 4 7.82 -0.01 32.24
N LEU A 5 7.02 0.67 31.40
CA LEU A 5 7.31 0.81 29.97
C LEU A 5 8.50 1.74 29.69
N GLN A 6 8.67 2.79 30.51
CA GLN A 6 9.73 3.78 30.33
C GLN A 6 11.12 3.16 30.55
N ALA A 7 11.25 2.31 31.58
CA ALA A 7 12.52 1.66 31.94
C ALA A 7 13.05 0.70 30.86
N GLN A 8 12.17 0.09 30.06
CA GLN A 8 12.56 -0.80 28.95
C GLN A 8 13.05 -0.02 27.72
N LEU A 9 12.59 1.22 27.52
CA LEU A 9 13.04 2.08 26.42
C LEU A 9 14.43 2.69 26.67
N ASP A 10 14.73 3.08 27.91
CA ASP A 10 16.03 3.65 28.26
C ASP A 10 17.17 2.61 28.27
N ALA A 11 16.86 1.35 28.61
CA ALA A 11 17.83 0.24 28.54
C ALA A 11 18.31 -0.07 27.10
N GLY A 12 17.47 0.20 26.09
CA GLY A 12 17.82 -0.01 24.68
C GLY A 12 18.80 1.03 24.11
N ARG A 13 18.95 2.20 24.74
CA ARG A 13 19.76 3.32 24.22
C ARG A 13 21.25 3.25 24.54
N GLN A 14 21.69 2.31 25.38
CA GLN A 14 23.12 2.18 25.76
C GLN A 14 23.89 1.12 24.96
N ALA A 15 23.30 0.53 23.92
CA ALA A 15 23.87 -0.60 23.18
C ALA A 15 24.08 -0.34 21.68
N GLN A 16 24.52 0.86 21.28
CA GLN A 16 25.04 1.13 19.93
C GLN A 16 26.46 1.72 19.99
N PRO A 17 27.46 1.10 19.33
CA PRO A 17 28.80 1.68 19.19
C PRO A 17 28.81 2.82 18.16
N HIS A 18 29.69 3.80 18.37
CA HIS A 18 29.87 4.93 17.46
C HIS A 18 30.42 4.50 16.07
N PRO A 19 29.99 5.15 14.97
CA PRO A 19 30.57 4.94 13.65
C PRO A 19 31.87 5.74 13.51
N GLY A 20 33.00 5.03 13.50
CA GLY A 20 34.34 5.56 13.23
C GLY A 20 35.33 4.43 13.01
N ASP A 21 36.25 4.59 12.05
CA ASP A 21 37.28 3.64 11.62
C ASP A 21 36.85 2.24 11.15
N VAL A 22 36.68 2.11 9.83
CA VAL A 22 37.14 0.91 9.09
C VAL A 22 37.88 1.36 7.83
N GLY A 23 39.13 1.76 8.01
CA GLY A 23 40.11 1.84 6.92
C GLY A 23 40.82 0.50 6.74
N GLU A 24 41.08 0.14 5.48
CA GLU A 24 42.15 -0.76 5.01
C GLU A 24 42.54 -1.97 5.88
N ASP A 25 42.03 -3.18 5.56
CA ASP A 25 42.95 -4.26 5.15
C ASP A 25 42.26 -5.49 4.50
N ARG A 26 43.05 -6.26 3.74
CA ARG A 26 42.79 -7.60 3.13
C ARG A 26 42.27 -7.68 1.70
N GLN A 27 43.07 -7.16 0.77
CA GLN A 27 43.37 -7.94 -0.45
C GLN A 27 44.67 -8.76 -0.26
N ARG A 28 44.76 -9.90 -0.96
CA ARG A 28 45.86 -10.90 -1.05
C ARG A 28 45.78 -12.09 -0.06
N ARG A 29 45.41 -13.26 -0.60
CA ARG A 29 46.38 -14.22 -1.17
C ARG A 29 45.70 -15.29 -2.03
N LEU A 30 46.31 -15.55 -3.17
CA LEU A 30 45.94 -16.60 -4.13
C LEU A 30 46.66 -17.92 -3.82
N ARG A 31 46.00 -19.03 -4.17
CA ARG A 31 46.56 -20.36 -4.52
C ARG A 31 47.43 -21.09 -3.47
N GLN A 32 47.01 -22.31 -3.13
CA GLN A 32 47.68 -23.54 -3.58
C GLN A 32 46.83 -24.78 -3.29
N ALA A 33 47.02 -25.83 -4.09
CA ALA A 33 46.58 -27.21 -3.83
C ALA A 33 47.80 -28.12 -4.02
N PRO A 34 47.83 -29.30 -3.36
CA PRO A 34 48.07 -30.50 -4.15
C PRO A 34 47.30 -31.77 -3.73
N GLN A 35 47.11 -32.58 -4.78
CA GLN A 35 46.73 -33.99 -4.94
C GLN A 35 47.01 -35.01 -3.80
N GLY A 36 46.20 -36.10 -3.77
CA GLY A 36 46.64 -37.43 -3.31
C GLY A 36 45.55 -38.40 -2.81
N GLY A 37 45.35 -39.51 -3.53
CA GLY A 37 44.70 -40.77 -3.07
C GLY A 37 43.19 -40.78 -2.82
N GLU A 38 42.50 -41.92 -2.61
CA GLU A 38 42.71 -43.34 -3.01
C GLU A 38 41.31 -44.00 -3.22
N ALA A 39 41.14 -45.33 -3.19
CA ALA A 39 39.95 -46.03 -3.71
C ALA A 39 39.25 -47.08 -2.81
N GLY A 40 37.91 -47.17 -2.93
CA GLY A 40 37.05 -48.33 -2.59
C GLY A 40 36.69 -48.55 -1.11
N PRO A 41 35.69 -49.41 -0.75
CA PRO A 41 34.92 -50.37 -1.56
C PRO A 41 33.37 -50.14 -1.52
N PRO A 42 32.49 -51.01 -2.11
CA PRO A 42 31.15 -50.61 -2.57
C PRO A 42 29.92 -51.27 -1.88
N ARG A 43 28.73 -50.84 -2.34
CA ARG A 43 27.39 -51.50 -2.27
C ARG A 43 26.74 -51.72 -0.90
N GLY A 44 25.85 -50.78 -0.54
CA GLY A 44 24.61 -51.11 0.16
C GLY A 44 23.43 -51.07 -0.81
N GLN A 45 22.68 -52.18 -0.95
CA GLN A 45 21.38 -52.14 -1.62
C GLN A 45 20.38 -51.42 -0.72
N GLN A 46 20.00 -50.20 -1.05
CA GLN A 46 18.79 -49.60 -0.49
C GLN A 46 17.70 -49.69 -1.56
N GLY A 47 16.58 -50.29 -1.18
CA GLY A 47 15.49 -50.59 -2.10
C GLY A 47 14.95 -49.33 -2.76
N ALA A 48 14.36 -49.51 -3.94
CA ALA A 48 13.65 -48.43 -4.62
C ALA A 48 12.62 -47.82 -3.66
N ARG A 49 12.92 -46.63 -3.13
CA ARG A 49 11.87 -45.72 -2.67
C ARG A 49 11.01 -45.48 -3.89
N VAL A 50 9.79 -46.03 -3.87
CA VAL A 50 8.72 -45.48 -4.65
C VAL A 50 8.54 -44.07 -4.13
N GLU A 51 9.11 -43.09 -4.83
CA GLU A 51 8.71 -41.71 -4.69
C GLU A 51 7.26 -41.62 -5.11
N VAL A 52 6.38 -41.83 -4.13
CA VAL A 52 5.02 -41.32 -4.19
C VAL A 52 5.21 -39.81 -4.17
N SER A 53 5.28 -39.20 -5.37
CA SER A 53 5.21 -37.76 -5.52
C SER A 53 3.97 -37.32 -4.77
N ALA A 54 4.17 -36.63 -3.65
CA ALA A 54 3.08 -35.92 -3.01
C ALA A 54 2.46 -35.00 -4.08
N PRO A 55 1.12 -34.86 -4.15
CA PRO A 55 0.53 -33.89 -5.06
C PRO A 55 1.18 -32.54 -4.80
N ASP A 56 1.57 -31.80 -5.85
CA ASP A 56 2.21 -30.50 -5.71
C ASP A 56 1.29 -29.56 -4.90
N ILE A 57 1.57 -29.43 -3.60
CA ILE A 57 0.86 -28.53 -2.71
C ILE A 57 1.37 -27.13 -3.04
N THR A 58 0.76 -26.50 -4.04
CA THR A 58 0.97 -25.08 -4.32
C THR A 58 0.67 -24.31 -3.03
N PRO A 59 1.66 -23.62 -2.44
CA PRO A 59 1.46 -22.90 -1.19
C PRO A 59 0.41 -21.78 -1.40
N PRO A 60 -0.43 -21.48 -0.40
CA PRO A 60 -1.43 -20.44 -0.54
C PRO A 60 -0.83 -19.07 -0.87
N GLY A 61 -1.41 -18.40 -1.86
CA GLY A 61 -0.95 -17.10 -2.35
C GLY A 61 -2.04 -16.01 -2.22
N PRO A 62 -1.66 -14.73 -2.39
CA PRO A 62 -2.63 -13.66 -2.51
C PRO A 62 -3.46 -13.81 -3.80
N ALA A 63 -4.65 -13.20 -3.82
CA ALA A 63 -5.46 -12.99 -5.00
C ALA A 63 -5.87 -11.51 -5.09
N LEU A 64 -5.96 -10.96 -6.29
CA LEU A 64 -6.69 -9.72 -6.54
C LEU A 64 -8.13 -10.08 -6.95
N VAL A 65 -9.05 -10.03 -5.99
CA VAL A 65 -10.45 -10.48 -6.14
C VAL A 65 -11.42 -9.37 -6.53
N GLY A 66 -10.96 -8.12 -6.52
CA GLY A 66 -11.69 -6.96 -7.02
C GLY A 66 -10.74 -5.81 -7.31
N ILE A 67 -11.00 -5.07 -8.38
CA ILE A 67 -10.25 -3.88 -8.79
C ILE A 67 -11.25 -2.81 -9.19
N ASP A 68 -11.15 -1.64 -8.58
CA ASP A 68 -11.91 -0.45 -8.92
C ASP A 68 -10.97 0.61 -9.48
N VAL A 69 -11.39 1.27 -10.57
CA VAL A 69 -10.64 2.32 -11.26
C VAL A 69 -11.54 3.52 -11.50
N GLU A 70 -10.95 4.70 -11.64
CA GLU A 70 -11.69 5.87 -12.09
C GLU A 70 -12.07 5.74 -13.58
N PRO A 71 -13.20 6.32 -14.03
CA PRO A 71 -13.58 6.33 -15.45
C PRO A 71 -12.54 6.98 -16.36
N GLN A 72 -11.75 7.91 -15.80
CA GLN A 72 -10.65 8.59 -16.47
C GLN A 72 -9.69 9.22 -15.44
N TYR A 73 -8.39 9.08 -15.67
CA TYR A 73 -7.30 9.69 -14.92
C TYR A 73 -6.76 10.95 -15.62
N VAL A 74 -6.16 11.84 -14.83
CA VAL A 74 -5.55 13.10 -15.34
C VAL A 74 -4.04 13.01 -15.16
N LEU A 75 -3.30 13.20 -16.26
CA LEU A 75 -1.84 13.14 -16.23
C LEU A 75 -1.26 14.25 -15.33
N GLY A 76 -0.21 13.91 -14.57
CA GLY A 76 0.42 14.79 -13.57
C GLY A 76 -0.28 14.87 -12.21
N PHE A 77 -1.45 14.24 -12.04
CA PHE A 77 -2.15 14.13 -10.75
C PHE A 77 -1.92 12.74 -10.11
N PRO A 78 -2.08 12.61 -8.77
CA PRO A 78 -2.04 11.31 -8.12
C PRO A 78 -3.22 10.44 -8.60
N MET A 79 -2.95 9.19 -8.89
CA MET A 79 -3.89 8.29 -9.56
C MET A 79 -4.21 7.12 -8.64
N PHE A 80 -5.47 7.02 -8.19
CA PHE A 80 -5.86 6.00 -7.23
C PHE A 80 -6.61 4.84 -7.87
N VAL A 81 -6.31 3.63 -7.39
CA VAL A 81 -7.01 2.38 -7.68
C VAL A 81 -7.44 1.72 -6.38
N GLY A 82 -8.66 1.19 -6.35
CA GLY A 82 -9.12 0.35 -5.25
C GLY A 82 -8.74 -1.09 -5.55
N ILE A 83 -7.94 -1.73 -4.70
CA ILE A 83 -7.64 -3.17 -4.81
C ILE A 83 -8.30 -3.93 -3.68
N THR A 84 -8.89 -5.08 -3.97
CA THR A 84 -9.41 -6.01 -2.96
C THR A 84 -8.62 -7.31 -3.01
N ILE A 85 -7.93 -7.60 -1.91
CA ILE A 85 -7.02 -8.73 -1.76
C ILE A 85 -7.74 -9.87 -1.07
N GLY A 86 -7.71 -11.06 -1.68
CA GLY A 86 -8.15 -12.33 -1.10
C GLY A 86 -7.01 -13.35 -1.02
N SER A 87 -7.35 -14.63 -0.85
CA SER A 87 -6.40 -15.75 -0.89
C SER A 87 -6.79 -16.81 -1.92
N VAL A 88 -5.78 -17.50 -2.47
CA VAL A 88 -5.93 -18.73 -3.27
C VAL A 88 -5.25 -19.88 -2.52
N PRO A 89 -5.94 -21.01 -2.26
CA PRO A 89 -7.37 -21.20 -2.44
C PRO A 89 -8.19 -20.29 -1.49
N PRO A 90 -9.44 -19.94 -1.85
CA PRO A 90 -10.32 -19.18 -0.97
C PRO A 90 -10.46 -19.84 0.40
N GLY A 91 -10.31 -19.07 1.46
CA GLY A 91 -10.32 -19.57 2.84
C GLY A 91 -8.94 -19.82 3.45
N ALA A 92 -7.85 -19.77 2.66
CA ALA A 92 -6.51 -19.80 3.23
C ALA A 92 -6.19 -18.52 4.04
N SER A 93 -5.41 -18.65 5.13
CA SER A 93 -4.85 -17.51 5.86
C SER A 93 -3.45 -17.16 5.32
N LEU A 94 -3.15 -15.87 5.19
CA LEU A 94 -1.87 -15.36 4.71
C LEU A 94 -1.26 -14.45 5.79
N MET A 95 -0.02 -14.68 6.20
CA MET A 95 0.52 -14.13 7.47
C MET A 95 1.41 -12.89 7.33
N ARG A 96 1.97 -12.63 6.14
CA ARG A 96 2.94 -11.55 5.89
C ARG A 96 2.70 -10.91 4.52
N LEU A 97 1.50 -10.40 4.31
CA LEU A 97 1.16 -9.67 3.10
C LEU A 97 1.69 -8.22 3.21
N PRO A 98 2.38 -7.69 2.18
CA PRO A 98 2.89 -6.32 2.24
C PRO A 98 1.71 -5.33 2.22
N LEU A 99 1.76 -4.33 3.11
CA LEU A 99 0.77 -3.25 3.17
C LEU A 99 1.27 -2.08 2.31
N PRO A 100 0.79 -1.88 1.06
CA PRO A 100 1.04 -0.64 0.35
C PRO A 100 0.51 0.52 1.18
N SER A 101 1.38 1.49 1.49
CA SER A 101 0.97 2.73 2.16
C SER A 101 1.09 3.90 1.19
N PRO A 102 0.30 4.97 1.32
CA PRO A 102 0.45 6.16 0.48
C PRO A 102 1.87 6.74 0.49
N ALA A 103 2.61 6.62 1.60
CA ALA A 103 3.97 7.14 1.73
C ALA A 103 5.08 6.16 1.29
N ALA A 104 4.72 4.90 1.02
CA ALA A 104 5.60 3.81 0.60
C ALA A 104 4.79 2.78 -0.21
N LEU A 105 4.58 3.09 -1.50
CA LEU A 105 3.99 2.20 -2.50
C LEU A 105 5.00 1.17 -3.02
N ARG A 106 6.27 1.60 -3.08
CA ARG A 106 7.38 0.88 -3.72
C ARG A 106 7.58 -0.48 -3.06
N GLY A 107 7.41 -1.54 -3.85
CA GLY A 107 7.52 -2.94 -3.43
C GLY A 107 6.24 -3.73 -3.61
N ALA A 108 5.18 -3.35 -2.89
CA ALA A 108 3.98 -4.18 -2.76
C ALA A 108 3.14 -4.31 -4.04
N ILE A 109 3.27 -3.35 -4.96
CA ILE A 109 2.43 -3.19 -6.14
C ILE A 109 3.34 -3.04 -7.38
N GLY A 110 2.88 -3.61 -8.49
CA GLY A 110 3.44 -3.35 -9.82
C GLY A 110 2.33 -3.19 -10.86
N ILE A 111 2.71 -2.86 -12.09
CA ILE A 111 1.78 -2.67 -13.20
C ILE A 111 2.39 -3.14 -14.52
N ARG A 112 1.55 -3.67 -15.41
CA ARG A 112 1.86 -3.93 -16.82
C ARG A 112 0.89 -3.15 -17.69
N LEU A 113 1.38 -2.54 -18.76
CA LEU A 113 0.58 -1.73 -19.68
C LEU A 113 0.78 -2.17 -21.14
N TRP A 114 -0.31 -2.21 -21.90
CA TRP A 114 -0.37 -2.52 -23.32
C TRP A 114 -1.10 -1.40 -24.06
N ARG A 115 -0.71 -1.07 -25.30
CA ARG A 115 -1.61 -0.28 -26.13
C ARG A 115 -2.81 -1.15 -26.54
N PRO A 116 -3.99 -0.57 -26.82
CA PRO A 116 -5.17 -1.35 -27.14
C PRO A 116 -4.94 -2.29 -28.34
N GLY A 117 -5.13 -3.59 -28.12
CA GLY A 117 -4.91 -4.62 -29.14
C GLY A 117 -3.47 -5.15 -29.28
N GLU A 118 -2.48 -4.60 -28.57
CA GLU A 118 -1.13 -5.18 -28.53
C GLU A 118 -1.08 -6.43 -27.65
N ALA A 119 -0.29 -7.42 -28.09
CA ALA A 119 -0.06 -8.69 -27.40
C ALA A 119 0.99 -8.56 -26.27
N GLU A 120 2.11 -7.91 -26.55
CA GLU A 120 3.19 -7.66 -25.60
C GLU A 120 2.99 -6.32 -24.87
N PRO A 121 3.36 -6.21 -23.58
CA PRO A 121 3.29 -4.95 -22.86
C PRO A 121 4.37 -3.99 -23.39
N PHE A 122 4.04 -2.70 -23.50
CA PHE A 122 5.04 -1.67 -23.79
C PHE A 122 5.76 -1.19 -22.53
N PHE A 123 5.20 -1.48 -21.35
CA PHE A 123 5.75 -1.11 -20.06
C PHE A 123 5.40 -2.16 -19.00
N GLU A 124 6.37 -2.49 -18.14
CA GLU A 124 6.20 -3.35 -16.97
C GLU A 124 7.08 -2.83 -15.82
N GLU A 125 6.43 -2.56 -14.68
CA GLU A 125 7.07 -2.33 -13.39
C GLU A 125 6.63 -3.46 -12.45
N ALA A 126 7.54 -4.35 -12.07
CA ALA A 126 7.22 -5.51 -11.25
C ALA A 126 7.19 -5.15 -9.75
N PRO A 127 6.30 -5.77 -8.93
CA PRO A 127 6.34 -5.59 -7.49
C PRO A 127 7.68 -6.14 -6.96
N THR A 128 8.49 -5.25 -6.38
CA THR A 128 9.80 -5.61 -5.85
C THR A 128 9.69 -6.24 -4.46
N ALA A 129 10.60 -7.14 -4.13
CA ALA A 129 10.63 -7.81 -2.83
C ALA A 129 11.11 -6.87 -1.71
N VAL A 130 10.37 -5.80 -1.42
CA VAL A 130 10.55 -4.94 -0.24
C VAL A 130 9.98 -5.65 1.00
N VAL A 131 10.54 -6.82 1.25
CA VAL A 131 10.62 -7.44 2.58
C VAL A 131 12.07 -7.30 3.05
N ASP A 132 12.65 -6.11 2.83
CA ASP A 132 13.88 -5.72 3.47
C ASP A 132 13.59 -5.61 4.97
N ALA A 133 14.28 -6.45 5.75
CA ALA A 133 14.11 -6.54 7.19
C ALA A 133 14.49 -5.21 7.89
N ASP A 134 15.35 -4.41 7.27
CA ASP A 134 15.85 -3.15 7.79
C ASP A 134 14.96 -1.96 7.38
N LEU A 135 14.16 -2.08 6.30
CA LEU A 135 13.20 -1.03 5.89
C LEU A 135 11.85 -1.12 6.61
N SER A 136 11.55 -2.22 7.29
CA SER A 136 10.35 -2.38 8.14
C SER A 136 9.00 -2.05 7.45
N ALA A 137 8.88 -2.34 6.14
CA ALA A 137 7.64 -2.12 5.41
C ALA A 137 6.47 -2.84 6.13
N PRO A 138 5.38 -2.13 6.47
CA PRO A 138 4.31 -2.71 7.26
C PRO A 138 3.71 -3.90 6.53
N SER A 139 3.38 -4.95 7.27
CA SER A 139 2.72 -6.14 6.74
C SER A 139 1.46 -6.44 7.54
N PHE A 140 0.51 -7.11 6.89
CA PHE A 140 -0.73 -7.53 7.52
C PHE A 140 -0.99 -9.03 7.34
N ARG A 141 -1.85 -9.55 8.20
CA ARG A 141 -2.42 -10.89 8.09
C ARG A 141 -3.79 -10.80 7.42
N LEU A 142 -4.05 -11.67 6.46
CA LEU A 142 -5.39 -12.00 5.99
C LEU A 142 -5.84 -13.29 6.69
N ARG A 143 -6.97 -13.25 7.41
CA ARG A 143 -7.56 -14.43 8.06
C ARG A 143 -8.27 -15.32 7.04
N ALA A 144 -8.63 -16.53 7.47
CA ALA A 144 -9.37 -17.48 6.64
C ALA A 144 -10.71 -16.88 6.18
N GLY A 145 -10.87 -16.74 4.86
CA GLY A 145 -12.08 -16.17 4.24
C GLY A 145 -12.21 -14.65 4.33
N GLU A 146 -11.22 -13.96 4.89
CA GLU A 146 -11.15 -12.51 4.88
C GLU A 146 -10.78 -12.01 3.48
N VAL A 147 -11.35 -10.87 3.09
CA VAL A 147 -10.84 -10.05 1.99
C VAL A 147 -10.50 -8.68 2.56
N ARG A 148 -9.47 -8.02 2.01
CA ARG A 148 -9.05 -6.69 2.46
C ARG A 148 -8.99 -5.73 1.29
N ARG A 149 -9.73 -4.64 1.38
CA ARG A 149 -9.65 -3.52 0.45
C ARG A 149 -8.54 -2.58 0.87
N LEU A 150 -7.76 -2.10 -0.10
CA LEU A 150 -6.77 -1.04 0.04
C LEU A 150 -6.94 -0.05 -1.12
N LEU A 151 -6.88 1.25 -0.83
CA LEU A 151 -6.77 2.29 -1.85
C LEU A 151 -5.29 2.60 -2.09
N VAL A 152 -4.84 2.44 -3.32
CA VAL A 152 -3.43 2.51 -3.72
C VAL A 152 -3.26 3.65 -4.73
N GLU A 153 -2.26 4.47 -4.53
CA GLU A 153 -1.82 5.50 -5.49
C GLU A 153 -0.82 4.85 -6.47
N ILE A 154 -0.89 5.13 -7.76
CA ILE A 154 -0.12 4.42 -8.81
C ILE A 154 0.60 5.33 -9.81
N ALA A 155 0.56 6.66 -9.66
CA ALA A 155 1.24 7.57 -10.59
C ALA A 155 2.76 7.33 -10.61
N GLU A 156 3.40 7.03 -9.47
CA GLU A 156 4.81 6.62 -9.40
C GLU A 156 5.14 5.28 -10.10
N LEU A 157 4.12 4.52 -10.55
CA LEU A 157 4.30 3.26 -11.29
C LEU A 157 4.05 3.40 -12.80
N LEU A 158 3.67 4.59 -13.28
CA LEU A 158 3.41 4.83 -14.70
C LEU A 158 4.67 5.36 -15.40
N PRO A 159 4.86 5.08 -16.70
CA PRO A 159 5.97 5.64 -17.45
C PRO A 159 5.84 7.15 -17.62
N ASP A 160 6.96 7.87 -17.50
CA ASP A 160 7.03 9.34 -17.61
C ASP A 160 6.54 9.89 -18.96
N ASP A 161 6.58 9.07 -20.03
CA ASP A 161 6.14 9.41 -21.39
C ASP A 161 4.70 8.96 -21.72
N LEU A 162 3.91 8.56 -20.71
CA LEU A 162 2.51 8.18 -20.87
C LEU A 162 1.65 9.34 -21.39
N ALA A 163 1.27 9.28 -22.66
CA ALA A 163 0.37 10.24 -23.29
C ALA A 163 -1.12 9.98 -22.98
N ALA A 164 -1.95 11.01 -23.16
CA ALA A 164 -3.41 10.89 -23.08
C ALA A 164 -3.96 9.88 -24.10
N GLY A 165 -4.93 9.06 -23.68
CA GLY A 165 -5.50 7.99 -24.51
C GLY A 165 -6.11 6.83 -23.70
N GLU A 166 -6.38 5.72 -24.38
CA GLU A 166 -6.73 4.44 -23.73
C GLU A 166 -5.51 3.51 -23.74
N VAL A 167 -5.29 2.80 -22.64
CA VAL A 167 -4.38 1.64 -22.57
C VAL A 167 -5.11 0.50 -21.86
N ASP A 168 -4.64 -0.73 -22.04
CA ASP A 168 -5.05 -1.82 -21.18
C ASP A 168 -3.97 -2.05 -20.11
N GLY A 169 -4.37 -2.34 -18.87
CA GLY A 169 -3.47 -2.51 -17.73
C GLY A 169 -3.79 -3.76 -16.90
N VAL A 170 -2.76 -4.29 -16.25
CA VAL A 170 -2.84 -5.34 -15.22
C VAL A 170 -2.10 -4.84 -13.99
N LEU A 171 -2.78 -4.84 -12.84
CA LEU A 171 -2.16 -4.58 -11.55
C LEU A 171 -1.59 -5.88 -10.97
N LEU A 172 -0.42 -5.76 -10.37
CA LEU A 172 0.30 -6.84 -9.70
C LEU A 172 0.38 -6.54 -8.20
N TYR A 173 0.23 -7.54 -7.35
CA TYR A 173 0.31 -7.39 -5.89
C TYR A 173 1.05 -8.55 -5.23
N GLY A 174 1.89 -8.25 -4.23
CA GLY A 174 2.60 -9.22 -3.41
C GLY A 174 4.11 -9.08 -3.55
N ALA A 175 4.82 -10.19 -3.46
CA ALA A 175 6.27 -10.26 -3.68
C ALA A 175 6.65 -11.66 -4.19
N PRO A 176 7.69 -11.81 -5.02
CA PRO A 176 8.14 -13.13 -5.48
C PRO A 176 8.41 -14.10 -4.32
N PRO A 177 8.01 -15.38 -4.44
CA PRO A 177 7.39 -16.04 -5.60
C PRO A 177 5.85 -15.90 -5.67
N HIS A 178 5.21 -15.15 -4.78
CA HIS A 178 3.74 -15.07 -4.63
C HIS A 178 3.21 -13.70 -5.08
N VAL A 179 3.10 -13.52 -6.40
CA VAL A 179 2.51 -12.33 -7.02
C VAL A 179 1.12 -12.67 -7.55
N ALA A 180 0.11 -11.95 -7.08
CA ALA A 180 -1.23 -11.93 -7.66
C ALA A 180 -1.27 -10.94 -8.83
N ALA A 181 -2.05 -11.26 -9.86
CA ALA A 181 -2.35 -10.36 -10.98
C ALA A 181 -3.86 -10.13 -11.09
N SER A 182 -4.27 -8.93 -11.48
CA SER A 182 -5.66 -8.65 -11.87
C SER A 182 -5.98 -9.24 -13.26
N GLY A 183 -7.26 -9.23 -13.62
CA GLY A 183 -7.62 -9.25 -15.04
C GLY A 183 -7.06 -8.03 -15.78
N ARG A 184 -6.85 -8.15 -17.10
CA ARG A 184 -6.48 -7.02 -17.97
C ARG A 184 -7.71 -6.12 -18.14
N GLY A 185 -7.65 -4.91 -17.59
CA GLY A 185 -8.73 -3.91 -17.62
C GLY A 185 -8.32 -2.68 -18.42
N ARG A 186 -9.28 -1.83 -18.80
CA ARG A 186 -9.00 -0.60 -19.55
C ARG A 186 -8.78 0.59 -18.62
N LEU A 187 -7.70 1.32 -18.84
CA LEU A 187 -7.40 2.60 -18.20
C LEU A 187 -7.51 3.73 -19.24
N ARG A 188 -7.99 4.88 -18.80
CA ARG A 188 -8.18 6.07 -19.66
C ARG A 188 -7.45 7.26 -19.05
N PHE A 189 -6.67 7.96 -19.86
CA PHE A 189 -5.89 9.11 -19.46
C PHE A 189 -6.29 10.34 -20.29
N ARG A 190 -6.29 11.51 -19.66
CA ARG A 190 -6.40 12.80 -20.35
C ARG A 190 -5.36 13.79 -19.88
N GLU A 191 -5.11 14.76 -20.73
CA GLU A 191 -4.42 15.98 -20.33
C GLU A 191 -5.20 16.73 -19.24
N PRO A 192 -4.49 17.46 -18.36
CA PRO A 192 -5.12 18.43 -17.48
C PRO A 192 -5.70 19.61 -18.28
N THR A 193 -6.76 20.20 -17.74
CA THR A 193 -7.32 21.49 -18.17
C THR A 193 -6.43 22.65 -17.72
N GLY A 194 -6.73 23.88 -18.15
CA GLY A 194 -5.98 25.08 -17.71
C GLY A 194 -6.05 25.32 -16.19
N ALA A 195 -7.24 25.13 -15.59
CA ALA A 195 -7.43 25.29 -14.15
C ALA A 195 -6.74 24.18 -13.34
N GLU A 196 -6.78 22.94 -13.83
CA GLU A 196 -6.06 21.81 -13.23
C GLU A 196 -4.54 22.01 -13.29
N ARG A 197 -3.97 22.48 -14.41
CA ARG A 197 -2.55 22.84 -14.49
C ARG A 197 -2.17 23.90 -13.46
N ALA A 198 -2.92 25.01 -13.39
CA ALA A 198 -2.66 26.05 -12.38
C ALA A 198 -2.71 25.49 -10.94
N SER A 199 -3.64 24.57 -10.66
CA SER A 199 -3.75 23.89 -9.37
C SER A 199 -2.60 22.92 -9.07
N LEU A 200 -1.98 22.28 -10.07
CA LEU A 200 -0.74 21.51 -9.89
C LEU A 200 0.44 22.45 -9.68
N ASP A 201 0.52 23.51 -10.47
CA ASP A 201 1.62 24.48 -10.43
C ASP A 201 1.73 25.18 -9.07
N GLU A 202 0.60 25.46 -8.40
CA GLU A 202 0.56 25.99 -7.03
C GLU A 202 1.05 24.97 -5.98
N LEU A 203 0.70 23.69 -6.12
CA LEU A 203 1.04 22.64 -5.15
C LEU A 203 2.44 22.04 -5.35
N ARG A 204 2.98 22.12 -6.57
CA ARG A 204 4.25 21.50 -6.97
C ARG A 204 5.40 21.75 -5.98
N PRO A 205 5.66 22.97 -5.46
CA PRO A 205 6.74 23.20 -4.49
C PRO A 205 6.58 22.39 -3.19
N GLU A 206 5.35 22.21 -2.68
CA GLU A 206 5.13 21.39 -1.48
C GLU A 206 5.26 19.90 -1.75
N VAL A 207 4.80 19.44 -2.93
CA VAL A 207 4.84 18.02 -3.32
C VAL A 207 6.27 17.58 -3.63
N GLU A 208 7.04 18.41 -4.36
CA GLU A 208 8.47 18.18 -4.63
C GLU A 208 9.28 18.15 -3.32
N ALA A 209 9.04 19.11 -2.41
CA ALA A 209 9.69 19.11 -1.09
C ALA A 209 9.33 17.86 -0.26
N ALA A 210 8.14 17.29 -0.45
CA ALA A 210 7.72 16.03 0.18
C ALA A 210 8.29 14.77 -0.49
N GLY A 211 8.63 14.86 -1.78
CA GLY A 211 9.10 13.77 -2.63
C GLY A 211 8.01 12.86 -3.20
N SER A 212 6.76 12.94 -2.68
CA SER A 212 5.58 12.30 -3.29
C SER A 212 4.28 12.87 -2.71
N PHE A 213 3.15 12.67 -3.41
CA PHE A 213 1.83 13.09 -2.93
C PHE A 213 1.46 12.43 -1.59
N GLY A 214 1.72 11.13 -1.41
CA GLY A 214 1.39 10.46 -0.15
C GLY A 214 2.25 10.88 1.04
N ARG A 215 3.51 11.33 0.80
CA ARG A 215 4.32 12.01 1.82
C ARG A 215 3.81 13.43 2.11
N TRP A 216 3.34 14.15 1.08
CA TRP A 216 2.74 15.48 1.22
C TRP A 216 1.48 15.48 2.08
N LEU A 217 0.68 14.39 2.07
CA LEU A 217 -0.48 14.23 2.98
C LEU A 217 -0.10 14.24 4.47
N ARG A 218 1.03 13.63 4.81
CA ARG A 218 1.48 13.50 6.20
C ARG A 218 2.16 14.77 6.72
N ARG A 219 2.66 15.65 5.82
CA ARG A 219 3.24 16.93 6.22
C ARG A 219 2.16 18.00 6.46
N PRO A 220 2.29 18.83 7.51
CA PRO A 220 1.49 20.04 7.67
C PRO A 220 1.53 20.92 6.41
N PRO A 221 0.46 21.68 6.09
CA PRO A 221 0.51 22.68 5.02
C PRO A 221 1.47 23.82 5.38
N SER A 222 2.12 24.43 4.38
CA SER A 222 3.00 25.59 4.60
C SER A 222 2.22 26.82 5.08
N ASP A 223 0.96 26.93 4.65
CA ASP A 223 -0.01 27.94 5.07
C ASP A 223 -1.32 27.26 5.49
N PRO A 224 -1.56 27.04 6.79
CA PRO A 224 -2.78 26.41 7.29
C PRO A 224 -4.08 27.15 6.91
N THR A 225 -4.01 28.46 6.60
CA THR A 225 -5.19 29.25 6.24
C THR A 225 -5.74 28.91 4.85
N ARG A 226 -4.92 28.26 4.00
CA ARG A 226 -5.30 27.78 2.66
C ARG A 226 -5.87 26.37 2.64
N LEU A 227 -5.87 25.66 3.78
CA LEU A 227 -6.32 24.27 3.84
C LEU A 227 -7.86 24.18 3.82
N ALA A 228 -8.42 24.26 2.62
CA ALA A 228 -9.83 24.02 2.36
C ALA A 228 -10.09 22.54 1.98
N PRO A 229 -11.25 21.97 2.34
CA PRO A 229 -11.68 20.70 1.79
C PRO A 229 -12.06 20.87 0.30
N PRO A 230 -11.97 19.81 -0.52
CA PRO A 230 -12.40 19.88 -1.91
C PRO A 230 -13.91 20.16 -2.01
N ALA A 231 -14.32 20.85 -3.07
CA ALA A 231 -15.72 21.24 -3.28
C ALA A 231 -16.49 20.35 -4.26
N ASP A 232 -15.80 19.53 -5.06
CA ASP A 232 -16.38 18.82 -6.21
C ASP A 232 -15.87 17.37 -6.34
N GLN A 233 -16.70 16.49 -6.89
CA GLN A 233 -16.35 15.12 -7.28
C GLN A 233 -15.44 15.09 -8.52
N GLY A 234 -15.47 16.13 -9.37
CA GLY A 234 -14.61 16.25 -10.55
C GLY A 234 -13.16 16.62 -10.25
N ASP A 235 -12.83 17.10 -9.04
CA ASP A 235 -11.46 17.47 -8.65
C ASP A 235 -10.56 16.21 -8.61
N PRO A 236 -9.48 16.12 -9.42
CA PRO A 236 -8.54 15.01 -9.36
C PRO A 236 -7.79 14.94 -8.02
N LEU A 237 -7.73 16.03 -7.27
CA LEU A 237 -7.12 16.11 -5.94
C LEU A 237 -8.13 15.89 -4.79
N ARG A 238 -9.38 15.51 -5.07
CA ARG A 238 -10.42 15.40 -4.03
C ARG A 238 -10.02 14.50 -2.85
N TYR A 239 -9.54 13.29 -3.11
CA TYR A 239 -9.08 12.40 -2.05
C TYR A 239 -7.88 12.96 -1.28
N PRO A 240 -6.76 13.34 -1.93
CA PRO A 240 -5.61 13.87 -1.19
C PRO A 240 -5.89 15.19 -0.45
N ARG A 241 -6.68 16.12 -1.03
CA ARG A 241 -7.09 17.35 -0.33
C ARG A 241 -7.95 17.07 0.90
N LEU A 242 -8.94 16.19 0.76
CA LEU A 242 -9.81 15.80 1.88
C LEU A 242 -9.01 15.10 2.99
N MET A 243 -8.09 14.20 2.65
CA MET A 243 -7.23 13.56 3.65
C MET A 243 -6.31 14.56 4.35
N LYS A 244 -5.68 15.49 3.62
CA LYS A 244 -4.87 16.56 4.25
C LYS A 244 -5.72 17.46 5.14
N TYR A 245 -6.96 17.76 4.75
CA TYR A 245 -7.93 18.50 5.57
C TYR A 245 -8.34 17.75 6.85
N LEU A 246 -8.63 16.45 6.78
CA LEU A 246 -9.01 15.66 7.96
C LEU A 246 -7.85 15.52 8.97
N ILE A 247 -6.61 15.47 8.50
CA ILE A 247 -5.40 15.35 9.33
C ILE A 247 -4.94 16.71 9.90
N HIS A 248 -4.89 17.77 9.08
CA HIS A 248 -4.27 19.05 9.46
C HIS A 248 -5.26 20.21 9.58
N GLY A 249 -6.55 19.99 9.31
CA GLY A 249 -7.60 21.00 9.35
C GLY A 249 -7.93 21.50 10.76
N PRO A 250 -8.56 22.68 10.88
CA PRO A 250 -8.87 23.30 12.16
C PRO A 250 -10.08 22.67 12.87
N GLU A 251 -10.94 21.95 12.14
CA GLU A 251 -12.08 21.20 12.72
C GLU A 251 -11.54 19.96 13.46
N GLU A 252 -12.03 19.70 14.68
CA GLU A 252 -11.87 18.39 15.33
C GLU A 252 -12.77 17.34 14.69
N LEU A 253 -12.39 16.05 14.77
CA LEU A 253 -13.03 14.99 13.98
C LEU A 253 -14.51 14.76 14.34
N ASP A 254 -14.90 15.04 15.58
CA ASP A 254 -16.28 15.03 16.04
C ASP A 254 -17.10 16.23 15.48
N ALA A 255 -16.44 17.32 15.09
CA ALA A 255 -17.05 18.52 14.52
C ALA A 255 -17.14 18.52 12.98
N VAL A 256 -16.30 17.74 12.28
CA VAL A 256 -16.31 17.67 10.80
C VAL A 256 -17.65 17.17 10.27
N ASP A 257 -18.30 17.95 9.40
CA ASP A 257 -19.55 17.54 8.72
C ASP A 257 -19.32 16.34 7.79
N PRO A 258 -19.96 15.17 8.02
CA PRO A 258 -19.84 14.01 7.14
C PRO A 258 -20.32 14.26 5.70
N ALA A 259 -21.14 15.29 5.44
CA ALA A 259 -21.52 15.66 4.08
C ALA A 259 -20.31 16.09 3.24
N ARG A 260 -19.21 16.56 3.84
CA ARG A 260 -17.93 16.81 3.15
C ARG A 260 -17.39 15.57 2.43
N LEU A 261 -17.69 14.36 2.93
CA LEU A 261 -17.24 13.10 2.33
C LEU A 261 -17.95 12.75 1.01
N ARG A 262 -19.06 13.43 0.67
CA ARG A 262 -19.83 13.17 -0.59
C ARG A 262 -19.04 13.48 -1.86
N VAL A 263 -17.93 14.20 -1.77
CA VAL A 263 -16.96 14.41 -2.87
C VAL A 263 -16.25 13.10 -3.26
N LEU A 264 -16.20 12.10 -2.37
CA LEU A 264 -15.59 10.80 -2.63
C LEU A 264 -16.58 9.83 -3.30
N GLY A 265 -16.90 10.12 -4.56
CA GLY A 265 -17.55 9.16 -5.46
C GLY A 265 -16.55 8.25 -6.19
N GLY A 266 -17.07 7.37 -7.05
CA GLY A 266 -16.25 6.52 -7.92
C GLY A 266 -15.39 5.53 -7.15
N VAL A 267 -14.09 5.49 -7.45
CA VAL A 267 -13.14 4.58 -6.80
C VAL A 267 -13.06 4.79 -5.29
N PHE A 268 -13.40 5.99 -4.80
CA PHE A 268 -13.27 6.37 -3.39
C PHE A 268 -14.52 6.11 -2.54
N ALA A 269 -15.61 5.59 -3.11
CA ALA A 269 -16.87 5.42 -2.39
C ALA A 269 -16.77 4.50 -1.14
N PRO A 270 -16.01 3.39 -1.15
CA PRO A 270 -15.79 2.59 0.06
C PRO A 270 -14.97 3.35 1.11
N GLU A 271 -13.94 4.07 0.69
CA GLU A 271 -13.12 4.91 1.57
C GLU A 271 -13.96 6.03 2.20
N ALA A 272 -14.94 6.59 1.49
CA ALA A 272 -15.91 7.54 2.05
C ALA A 272 -16.69 6.93 3.23
N CYS A 273 -17.11 5.67 3.14
CA CYS A 273 -17.76 4.94 4.23
C CYS A 273 -16.79 4.63 5.38
N GLY A 274 -15.53 4.32 5.09
CA GLY A 274 -14.48 4.13 6.11
C GLY A 274 -14.21 5.41 6.91
N LEU A 275 -14.02 6.53 6.22
CA LEU A 275 -13.83 7.85 6.82
C LEU A 275 -15.07 8.31 7.61
N ALA A 276 -16.28 8.06 7.08
CA ALA A 276 -17.53 8.34 7.79
C ALA A 276 -17.62 7.56 9.10
N ALA A 277 -17.12 6.31 9.14
CA ALA A 277 -17.07 5.51 10.35
C ALA A 277 -16.05 6.06 11.38
N GLU A 278 -14.91 6.60 10.94
CA GLU A 278 -13.97 7.30 11.84
C GLU A 278 -14.60 8.57 12.44
N LEU A 279 -15.25 9.41 11.63
CA LEU A 279 -15.96 10.61 12.13
C LEU A 279 -17.11 10.23 13.08
N GLN A 280 -17.85 9.15 12.77
CA GLN A 280 -18.92 8.64 13.62
C GLN A 280 -18.39 8.12 14.96
N ALA A 281 -17.26 7.39 14.96
CA ALA A 281 -16.62 6.91 16.19
C ALA A 281 -16.08 8.06 17.06
N ALA A 282 -15.58 9.14 16.44
CA ALA A 282 -15.17 10.34 17.18
C ALA A 282 -16.35 11.08 17.81
N ARG A 283 -17.48 11.20 17.10
CA ARG A 283 -18.67 11.95 17.56
C ARG A 283 -19.57 11.19 18.54
N ASP A 284 -19.88 9.94 18.23
CA ASP A 284 -20.76 9.07 19.04
C ASP A 284 -20.32 7.60 18.89
N PRO A 285 -19.45 7.14 19.83
CA PRO A 285 -19.01 5.74 19.91
C PRO A 285 -20.16 4.73 20.11
N GLY A 286 -21.31 5.16 20.65
CA GLY A 286 -22.46 4.30 20.89
C GLY A 286 -23.17 3.92 19.58
N ALA A 287 -23.34 4.89 18.68
CA ALA A 287 -23.91 4.65 17.36
C ALA A 287 -22.94 3.98 16.36
N PHE A 288 -21.62 4.10 16.57
CA PHE A 288 -20.60 3.51 15.69
C PHE A 288 -20.81 2.01 15.44
N ALA A 289 -21.14 1.22 16.47
CA ALA A 289 -21.28 -0.23 16.32
C ALA A 289 -22.35 -0.63 15.29
N GLY A 290 -23.46 0.10 15.23
CA GLY A 290 -24.52 -0.14 14.23
C GLY A 290 -24.08 0.27 12.81
N TYR A 291 -23.37 1.40 12.69
CA TYR A 291 -22.84 1.87 11.41
C TYR A 291 -21.75 0.94 10.86
N ALA A 292 -20.83 0.49 11.71
CA ALA A 292 -19.76 -0.44 11.34
C ALA A 292 -20.28 -1.77 10.78
N GLN A 293 -21.41 -2.28 11.28
CA GLN A 293 -22.06 -3.47 10.71
C GLN A 293 -22.65 -3.20 9.31
N GLN A 294 -23.24 -2.03 9.08
CA GLN A 294 -23.72 -1.62 7.76
C GLN A 294 -22.56 -1.51 6.75
N VAL A 295 -21.44 -0.90 7.15
CA VAL A 295 -20.23 -0.79 6.32
C VAL A 295 -19.64 -2.17 6.03
N LYS A 296 -19.56 -3.08 7.02
CA LYS A 296 -19.11 -4.47 6.82
C LYS A 296 -19.99 -5.26 5.85
N ALA A 297 -21.31 -5.05 5.87
CA ALA A 297 -22.24 -5.71 4.98
C ALA A 297 -22.16 -5.17 3.54
N ALA A 298 -22.00 -3.85 3.36
CA ALA A 298 -21.88 -3.21 2.05
C ALA A 298 -20.49 -3.41 1.41
N TYR A 299 -19.43 -3.35 2.22
CA TYR A 299 -18.04 -3.41 1.78
C TYR A 299 -17.22 -4.35 2.69
N PRO A 300 -17.30 -5.69 2.49
CA PRO A 300 -16.59 -6.66 3.31
C PRO A 300 -15.08 -6.43 3.40
N GLY A 301 -14.47 -5.89 2.34
CA GLY A 301 -13.06 -5.51 2.32
C GLY A 301 -12.64 -4.45 3.34
N LEU A 302 -13.58 -3.69 3.91
CA LEU A 302 -13.32 -2.69 4.96
C LEU A 302 -13.46 -3.28 6.39
N ALA A 303 -13.80 -4.57 6.55
CA ALA A 303 -14.09 -5.14 7.86
C ALA A 303 -12.94 -4.99 8.85
N ALA A 304 -11.69 -5.15 8.40
CA ALA A 304 -10.50 -4.97 9.23
C ALA A 304 -10.27 -3.50 9.65
N TRP A 305 -10.68 -2.52 8.85
CA TRP A 305 -10.65 -1.10 9.22
C TRP A 305 -11.73 -0.80 10.27
N MET A 306 -12.94 -1.34 10.08
CA MET A 306 -14.03 -1.21 11.07
C MET A 306 -13.66 -1.88 12.41
N ASP A 307 -12.97 -3.02 12.39
CA ASP A 307 -12.44 -3.66 13.60
C ASP A 307 -11.34 -2.83 14.28
N ALA A 308 -10.48 -2.17 13.49
CA ALA A 308 -9.44 -1.27 14.02
C ALA A 308 -10.07 -0.05 14.72
N ILE A 309 -11.06 0.62 14.10
CA ILE A 309 -11.79 1.73 14.72
C ILE A 309 -12.49 1.28 16.01
N ALA A 310 -13.11 0.10 16.01
CA ALA A 310 -13.73 -0.48 17.21
C ALA A 310 -12.72 -0.73 18.36
N ALA A 311 -11.46 -0.97 18.02
CA ALA A 311 -10.36 -1.12 18.96
C ALA A 311 -9.66 0.21 19.34
N GLY A 312 -10.21 1.36 18.92
CA GLY A 312 -9.64 2.69 19.16
C GLY A 312 -8.48 3.07 18.24
N GLN A 313 -8.26 2.31 17.15
CA GLN A 313 -7.16 2.48 16.20
C GLN A 313 -7.62 3.25 14.94
N SER A 314 -8.03 4.50 15.11
CA SER A 314 -8.34 5.42 13.99
C SER A 314 -7.06 5.92 13.33
N GLU A 315 -6.97 5.83 12.00
CA GLU A 315 -5.79 6.29 11.27
C GLU A 315 -5.67 7.82 11.26
N ILE A 316 -6.80 8.53 11.22
CA ILE A 316 -6.81 10.00 11.21
C ILE A 316 -6.50 10.54 12.62
N ALA A 317 -7.07 9.95 13.68
CA ALA A 317 -6.77 10.36 15.06
C ALA A 317 -5.30 10.12 15.40
N TRP A 318 -4.72 8.99 14.97
CA TRP A 318 -3.29 8.74 15.09
C TRP A 318 -2.46 9.75 14.30
N ALA A 319 -2.86 10.11 13.08
CA ALA A 319 -2.16 11.12 12.30
C ALA A 319 -2.21 12.51 12.96
N ARG A 320 -3.35 12.91 13.53
CA ARG A 320 -3.53 14.18 14.25
C ARG A 320 -2.69 14.28 15.52
N SER A 321 -2.39 13.17 16.19
CA SER A 321 -1.55 13.17 17.40
C SER A 321 -0.04 13.21 17.14
N HIS A 322 0.39 13.12 15.87
CA HIS A 322 1.79 13.15 15.43
C HIS A 322 2.08 14.31 14.44
N ARG A 323 1.30 15.39 14.53
CA ARG A 323 1.45 16.62 13.74
C ARG A 323 2.49 17.59 14.32
#